data_AF-A0A4Q2ZX21-F1
#
_entry.id   AF-A0A4Q2ZX21-F1
#
_cell.length_a   1.000
_cell.length_b   1.000
_cell.length_c   1.000
_cell.angle_alpha   90.00
_cell.angle_beta   90.00
_cell.angle_gamma   90.00
#
_symmetry.space_group_name_H-M   'P 1'
#
loop_
_entity.id
_entity.type
_entity.pdbx_description
1 polymer ?
#
loop_
_entity_poly.entity_id
_entity_poly.type
_entity_poly.pdbx_seq_one_letter_code
_entity_poly.pdbx_strand_id
1 'polypeptide(L)'
;MKEQILMTPQQAKEAGYTHYVHADGNFEPIHPLDELGEFTDKCIVLVEPKPYSPTCDSAEIILEQLAEQMHCSICNESGDDTDDVYDAIKSIDKDMLQPFVDAVNEKLQKIKYYSSTSILLVNQQP
;
A
#
# COMPACT_ATOMS: atom_id res chain seq x y z
N MET A 1 -0.96 -27.02 -1.95
CA MET A 1 -0.63 -25.99 -2.96
C MET A 1 -1.93 -25.52 -3.56
N LYS A 2 -2.26 -24.22 -3.51
CA LYS A 2 -3.40 -23.69 -4.28
C LYS A 2 -2.96 -23.67 -5.74
N GLU A 3 -3.81 -24.17 -6.63
CA GLU A 3 -3.55 -24.10 -8.07
C GLU A 3 -3.47 -22.63 -8.50
N GLN A 4 -2.45 -22.29 -9.27
CA GLN A 4 -2.28 -20.95 -9.82
C GLN A 4 -3.15 -20.82 -11.07
N ILE A 5 -4.03 -19.82 -11.06
CA ILE A 5 -4.95 -19.59 -12.17
C ILE A 5 -4.21 -18.79 -13.24
N LEU A 6 -4.31 -19.22 -14.50
CA LEU A 6 -3.70 -18.56 -15.65
C LEU A 6 -4.81 -17.99 -16.54
N MET A 7 -4.65 -16.74 -16.98
CA MET A 7 -5.54 -16.08 -17.93
C MET A 7 -4.77 -15.41 -19.05
N THR A 8 -5.32 -15.40 -20.26
CA THR A 8 -4.84 -14.48 -21.30
C THR A 8 -5.39 -13.08 -21.06
N PRO A 9 -4.76 -12.02 -21.62
CA PRO A 9 -5.30 -10.66 -21.52
C PRO A 9 -6.74 -10.56 -22.01
N GLN A 10 -7.11 -11.29 -23.07
CA GLN A 10 -8.48 -11.31 -23.60
C GLN A 10 -9.47 -11.90 -22.59
N GLN A 11 -9.14 -13.04 -21.97
CA GLN A 11 -9.97 -13.67 -20.94
C GLN A 11 -10.11 -12.78 -19.70
N ALA A 12 -9.03 -12.12 -19.29
CA ALA A 12 -9.06 -11.19 -18.17
C ALA A 12 -10.02 -10.02 -18.44
N LYS A 13 -9.99 -9.43 -19.64
CA LYS A 13 -10.93 -8.38 -20.05
C LYS A 13 -12.38 -8.87 -20.08
N GLU A 14 -12.63 -10.05 -20.63
CA GLU A 14 -13.96 -10.67 -20.64
C GLU A 14 -14.50 -10.97 -19.23
N ALA A 15 -13.61 -11.29 -18.29
CA ALA A 15 -13.92 -11.46 -16.87
C ALA A 15 -14.07 -10.13 -16.10
N GLY A 16 -13.87 -8.98 -16.75
CA GLY A 16 -14.05 -7.65 -16.16
C GLY A 16 -12.82 -7.08 -15.45
N TYR A 17 -11.65 -7.71 -15.58
CA TYR A 17 -10.40 -7.13 -15.08
C TYR A 17 -9.96 -5.95 -15.95
N THR A 18 -9.41 -4.94 -15.29
CA THR A 18 -9.03 -3.68 -15.94
C THR A 18 -7.58 -3.27 -15.71
N HIS A 19 -6.89 -3.90 -14.75
CA HIS A 19 -5.54 -3.50 -14.35
C HIS A 19 -4.66 -4.72 -14.00
N TYR A 20 -3.35 -4.54 -14.06
CA TYR A 20 -2.35 -5.53 -13.67
C TYR A 20 -1.16 -4.88 -12.93
N VAL A 21 -0.30 -5.71 -12.37
CA VAL A 21 0.98 -5.31 -11.77
C VAL A 21 2.07 -6.33 -12.11
N HIS A 22 3.33 -5.91 -12.08
CA HIS A 22 4.47 -6.82 -12.10
C HIS A 22 4.74 -7.33 -10.69
N ALA A 23 4.65 -8.64 -10.49
CA ALA A 23 4.93 -9.32 -9.22
C ALA A 23 6.40 -9.77 -9.19
N ASP A 24 7.32 -8.81 -9.26
CA ASP A 24 8.77 -9.03 -9.17
C ASP A 24 9.30 -8.92 -7.72
N GLY A 25 8.42 -8.61 -6.77
CA GLY A 25 8.73 -8.44 -5.36
C GLY A 25 8.97 -6.99 -4.92
N ASN A 26 8.84 -6.02 -5.84
CA ASN A 26 8.97 -4.60 -5.55
C ASN A 26 7.61 -3.88 -5.52
N PHE A 27 7.61 -2.63 -5.04
CA PHE A 27 6.47 -1.73 -5.17
C PHE A 27 6.38 -1.25 -6.63
N GLU A 28 5.62 -1.99 -7.43
CA GLU A 28 5.38 -1.66 -8.84
C GLU A 28 4.08 -0.87 -9.01
N PRO A 29 4.04 0.11 -9.95
CA PRO A 29 2.83 0.83 -10.26
C PRO A 29 1.76 -0.09 -10.86
N ILE A 30 0.50 0.26 -10.64
CA ILE A 30 -0.63 -0.45 -11.22
C ILE A 30 -0.87 0.07 -12.63
N HIS A 31 -0.90 -0.83 -13.59
CA HIS A 31 -1.03 -0.51 -15.02
C HIS A 31 -2.41 -0.87 -15.56
N PRO A 32 -3.00 -0.04 -16.45
CA PRO A 32 -4.20 -0.40 -17.20
C PRO A 32 -3.94 -1.60 -18.11
N LEU A 33 -4.85 -2.57 -18.11
CA LEU A 33 -4.75 -3.77 -18.94
C LEU A 33 -4.84 -3.47 -20.44
N ASP A 34 -5.42 -2.33 -20.82
CA ASP A 34 -5.49 -1.90 -22.22
C ASP A 34 -4.14 -1.39 -22.77
N GLU A 35 -3.21 -1.04 -21.89
CA GLU A 35 -1.85 -0.63 -22.24
C GLU A 35 -0.88 -1.82 -22.29
N LEU A 36 -1.35 -3.03 -21.98
CA LEU A 36 -0.55 -4.24 -22.02
C LEU A 36 -0.24 -4.63 -23.47
N GLY A 37 1.02 -4.43 -23.87
CA GLY A 37 1.57 -4.94 -25.13
C GLY A 37 1.94 -6.42 -25.05
N GLU A 38 2.74 -6.90 -25.99
CA GLU A 38 3.36 -8.23 -25.87
C GLU A 38 4.34 -8.23 -24.68
N PHE A 39 4.21 -9.23 -23.81
CA PHE A 39 5.06 -9.39 -22.64
C PHE A 39 5.73 -10.75 -22.62
N THR A 40 6.95 -10.86 -22.10
CA THR A 40 7.63 -12.15 -21.94
C THR A 40 7.65 -12.61 -20.48
N ASP A 41 7.24 -11.73 -19.56
CA ASP A 41 7.29 -11.95 -18.13
C ASP A 41 6.16 -12.83 -17.63
N LYS A 42 6.54 -13.87 -16.88
CA LYS A 42 5.60 -14.78 -16.19
C LYS A 42 5.13 -14.25 -14.84
N CYS A 43 5.52 -13.02 -14.50
CA CYS A 43 5.23 -12.40 -13.21
C CYS A 43 4.16 -11.32 -13.29
N ILE A 44 3.41 -11.22 -14.39
CA ILE A 44 2.32 -10.25 -14.48
C ILE A 44 1.08 -10.83 -13.80
N VAL A 45 0.57 -10.10 -12.82
CA VAL A 45 -0.55 -10.50 -11.98
C VAL A 45 -1.71 -9.54 -12.19
N LEU A 46 -2.93 -10.06 -12.34
CA LEU A 46 -4.14 -9.23 -12.36
C LEU A 46 -4.40 -8.62 -10.99
N VAL A 47 -4.94 -7.41 -10.96
CA VAL A 47 -5.35 -6.77 -9.72
C VAL A 47 -6.84 -6.45 -9.75
N GLU A 48 -7.47 -6.48 -8.58
CA GLU A 48 -8.88 -6.13 -8.41
C GLU A 48 -9.02 -4.84 -7.60
N PRO A 49 -9.94 -3.94 -7.97
CA PRO A 49 -10.21 -2.75 -7.17
C PRO A 49 -10.87 -3.16 -5.86
N LYS A 50 -10.42 -2.57 -4.75
CA LYS A 50 -11.09 -2.73 -3.46
C LYS A 50 -12.22 -1.71 -3.31
N PRO A 51 -13.27 -2.02 -2.53
CA PRO A 51 -14.39 -1.11 -2.30
C PRO A 51 -14.03 0.06 -1.37
N TYR A 52 -12.79 0.12 -0.89
CA TYR A 52 -12.28 1.14 0.02
C TYR A 52 -11.00 1.77 -0.53
N SER A 53 -10.74 3.00 -0.12
CA SER A 53 -9.48 3.69 -0.36
C SER A 53 -8.52 3.47 0.80
N PRO A 54 -7.19 3.63 0.60
CA PRO A 54 -6.29 3.73 1.73
C PRO A 54 -6.69 4.90 2.63
N THR A 55 -6.39 4.78 3.92
CA THR A 55 -6.60 5.84 4.91
C THR A 55 -5.29 6.14 5.60
N CYS A 56 -5.11 7.39 5.98
CA CYS A 56 -4.10 7.78 6.94
C CYS A 56 -4.51 7.26 8.32
N ASP A 57 -3.52 6.84 9.12
CA ASP A 57 -3.73 6.45 10.51
C ASP A 57 -4.24 7.62 11.36
N SER A 58 -4.78 7.30 12.53
CA SER A 58 -5.28 8.34 13.44
C SER A 58 -4.14 9.19 14.01
N ALA A 59 -4.47 10.40 14.46
CA ALA A 59 -3.50 11.29 15.10
C ALA A 59 -2.77 10.61 16.28
N GLU A 60 -3.45 9.76 17.05
CA GLU A 60 -2.84 9.01 18.15
C GLU A 60 -1.79 8.00 17.68
N ILE A 61 -2.03 7.31 16.56
CA ILE A 61 -1.09 6.36 15.97
C ILE A 61 0.12 7.09 15.38
N ILE A 62 -0.10 8.24 14.75
CA ILE A 62 0.99 9.08 14.23
C ILE A 62 1.90 9.53 15.38
N LEU A 63 1.32 9.99 16.51
CA LEU A 63 2.09 10.36 17.69
C LEU A 63 2.84 9.17 18.30
N GLU A 64 2.24 7.98 18.33
CA GLU A 64 2.92 6.75 18.74
C GLU A 64 4.14 6.47 17.87
N GLN A 65 3.96 6.45 16.55
CA GLN A 65 5.05 6.19 15.59
C GLN A 65 6.17 7.23 15.71
N LEU A 66 5.83 8.50 15.90
CA LEU A 66 6.82 9.56 16.14
C LEU A 66 7.62 9.32 17.42
N ALA A 67 6.95 8.95 18.51
CA ALA A 67 7.59 8.67 19.78
C ALA A 67 8.52 7.44 19.70
N GLU A 68 8.07 6.36 19.04
CA GLU A 68 8.87 5.14 18.81
C GLU A 68 10.12 5.40 17.95
N GLN A 69 10.00 6.20 16.88
CA GLN A 69 11.15 6.54 16.02
C GLN A 69 12.21 7.37 16.75
N MET A 70 11.77 8.30 17.61
CA MET A 70 12.67 9.10 18.44
C MET A 70 13.35 8.25 19.52
N HIS A 71 12.62 7.33 20.15
CA HIS A 71 13.17 6.34 21.08
C HIS A 71 14.30 5.51 20.44
N CYS A 72 14.12 5.07 19.19
CA CYS A 72 15.12 4.28 18.46
C CYS A 72 16.35 5.08 17.99
N SER A 73 16.32 6.41 18.04
CA SER A 73 17.40 7.26 17.51
C SER A 73 18.43 7.67 18.57
N ILE A 74 18.11 7.55 19.87
CA ILE A 74 18.88 8.16 20.98
C ILE A 74 19.67 7.11 21.79
N CYS A 75 19.56 5.81 21.48
CA CYS A 75 20.11 4.70 22.28
C CYS A 75 21.64 4.68 22.52
N ASN A 76 22.41 5.66 22.03
CA ASN A 76 23.88 5.66 22.12
C ASN A 76 24.53 6.87 22.81
N GLU A 77 23.80 7.92 23.23
CA GLU A 77 24.45 9.12 23.80
C GLU A 77 23.79 9.59 25.12
N SER A 78 24.38 9.15 26.25
CA SER A 78 24.35 9.77 27.59
C SER A 78 23.01 10.23 28.19
N GLY A 79 22.57 9.53 29.24
CA GLY A 79 21.42 9.89 30.08
C GLY A 79 20.11 9.35 29.49
N ASP A 80 19.42 8.48 30.23
CA ASP A 80 18.17 7.89 29.77
C ASP A 80 17.00 8.86 30.03
N ASP A 81 16.86 9.86 29.16
CA ASP A 81 15.71 10.78 29.09
C ASP A 81 14.69 10.31 28.04
N THR A 82 14.83 9.08 27.58
CA THR A 82 14.02 8.49 26.51
C THR A 82 12.53 8.45 26.86
N ASP A 83 12.22 8.15 28.12
CA ASP A 83 10.85 8.15 28.64
C ASP A 83 10.27 9.58 28.68
N ASP A 84 11.08 10.60 29.01
CA ASP A 84 10.65 11.99 29.04
C ASP A 84 10.31 12.51 27.64
N VAL A 85 11.09 12.12 26.62
CA VAL A 85 10.83 12.47 25.20
C VAL A 85 9.59 11.75 24.70
N TYR A 86 9.44 10.46 25.02
CA TYR A 86 8.27 9.67 24.66
C TYR A 86 6.99 10.30 25.24
N ASP A 87 6.97 10.57 26.54
CA ASP A 87 5.85 11.19 27.23
C ASP A 87 5.55 12.60 26.72
N ALA A 88 6.60 13.40 26.43
CA ALA A 88 6.42 14.72 25.85
C ALA A 88 5.70 14.67 24.49
N ILE A 89 6.10 13.75 23.60
CA ILE A 89 5.44 13.57 22.29
C ILE A 89 4.01 13.06 22.47
N LYS A 90 3.79 12.08 23.35
CA LYS A 90 2.46 11.54 23.64
C LYS A 90 1.52 12.54 24.31
N SER A 91 2.06 13.58 24.96
CA SER A 91 1.30 14.67 25.58
C SER A 91 0.82 15.74 24.60
N ILE A 92 1.32 15.74 23.35
CA ILE A 92 0.87 16.69 22.33
C ILE A 92 -0.63 16.50 22.09
N ASP A 93 -1.36 17.62 22.08
CA ASP A 93 -2.78 17.60 21.78
C ASP A 93 -3.03 17.06 20.36
N LYS A 94 -3.66 15.89 20.29
CA LYS A 94 -3.99 15.19 19.05
C LYS A 94 -4.86 16.02 18.12
N ASP A 95 -5.67 16.93 18.66
CA ASP A 95 -6.56 17.79 17.87
C ASP A 95 -5.74 18.76 17.00
N MET A 96 -4.46 19.00 17.32
CA MET A 96 -3.54 19.75 16.47
C MET A 96 -3.18 19.03 15.16
N LEU A 97 -3.17 17.68 15.18
CA LEU A 97 -2.84 16.85 14.02
C LEU A 97 -4.07 16.44 13.21
N GLN A 98 -5.27 16.54 13.80
CA GLN A 98 -6.51 16.16 13.13
C GLN A 98 -6.70 16.86 11.77
N PRO A 99 -6.44 18.18 11.60
CA PRO A 99 -6.56 18.82 10.29
C PRO A 99 -5.62 18.25 9.23
N PHE A 100 -4.42 17.79 9.64
CA PHE A 100 -3.49 17.12 8.74
C PHE A 100 -4.01 15.74 8.33
N VAL A 101 -4.48 14.94 9.28
CA VAL A 101 -5.08 13.62 9.02
C VAL A 101 -6.27 13.74 8.07
N ASP A 102 -7.16 14.70 8.31
CA ASP A 102 -8.34 14.94 7.48
C ASP A 102 -7.94 15.34 6.05
N ALA A 103 -6.97 16.23 5.90
CA ALA A 103 -6.47 16.65 4.60
C ALA A 103 -5.84 15.50 3.80
N VAL A 104 -5.06 14.63 4.46
CA VAL A 104 -4.48 13.45 3.81
C VAL A 104 -5.59 12.47 3.40
N ASN A 105 -6.52 12.17 4.29
CA ASN A 105 -7.65 11.28 4.00
C ASN A 105 -8.51 11.79 2.84
N GLU A 106 -8.77 13.10 2.75
CA GLU A 106 -9.49 13.69 1.62
C GLU A 106 -8.77 13.47 0.27
N LYS A 107 -7.43 13.49 0.26
CA LYS A 107 -6.65 13.15 -0.93
C LYS A 107 -6.69 11.65 -1.23
N LEU A 108 -6.53 10.81 -0.21
CA LEU A 108 -6.50 9.36 -0.37
C LEU A 108 -7.84 8.77 -0.82
N GLN A 109 -8.97 9.36 -0.41
CA GLN A 109 -10.31 8.96 -0.88
C GLN A 109 -10.49 9.03 -2.40
N LYS A 110 -9.69 9.86 -3.09
CA LYS A 110 -9.73 10.00 -4.56
C LYS A 110 -8.88 8.93 -5.26
N ILE A 111 -8.08 8.18 -4.51
CA ILE A 111 -7.19 7.13 -5.02
C ILE A 111 -7.91 5.79 -4.94
N LYS A 112 -7.99 5.10 -6.08
CA LYS A 112 -8.47 3.72 -6.14
C LYS A 112 -7.41 2.80 -5.57
N TYR A 113 -7.80 1.98 -4.60
CA TYR A 113 -6.95 0.93 -4.07
C TYR A 113 -7.17 -0.36 -4.84
N TYR A 114 -6.10 -1.11 -5.08
CA TYR A 114 -6.18 -2.42 -5.71
C TYR A 114 -5.42 -3.44 -4.88
N SER A 115 -5.82 -4.70 -5.00
CA SER A 115 -5.07 -5.83 -4.46
C SER A 115 -4.70 -6.81 -5.55
N SER A 116 -3.50 -7.37 -5.45
CA SER A 116 -3.05 -8.47 -6.29
C SER A 116 -3.99 -9.67 -6.16
N THR A 117 -4.45 -10.17 -7.31
CA THR A 117 -5.07 -11.49 -7.38
C THR A 117 -3.98 -12.56 -7.41
N SER A 118 -4.32 -13.83 -7.22
CA SER A 118 -3.36 -14.93 -7.47
C SER A 118 -3.38 -15.39 -8.93
N ILE A 119 -3.93 -14.58 -9.85
CA ILE A 119 -4.11 -14.90 -11.26
C ILE A 119 -2.96 -14.31 -12.07
N LEU A 120 -2.24 -15.16 -12.79
CA LEU A 120 -1.16 -14.73 -13.69
C LEU A 120 -1.69 -14.51 -15.11
N LEU A 121 -1.17 -13.46 -15.74
CA LEU A 121 -1.34 -13.25 -17.17
C LEU A 121 -0.32 -14.05 -17.98
N VAL A 122 -0.78 -14.65 -19.07
CA VAL A 122 0.03 -15.39 -20.03
C VAL A 122 -0.35 -14.99 -21.46
N ASN A 123 0.60 -14.90 -22.39
CA ASN A 123 0.30 -14.56 -23.79
C ASN A 123 -0.61 -15.59 -24.46
N GLN A 124 -0.44 -16.88 -24.12
CA GLN A 124 -1.16 -18.01 -24.70
C GLN A 124 -1.45 -19.02 -23.59
N GLN A 125 -2.62 -19.67 -23.64
CA GLN A 125 -2.87 -20.80 -22.74
C GLN A 125 -1.93 -21.97 -23.11
N PRO A 126 -1.38 -22.67 -22.10
CA PRO A 126 -0.56 -23.86 -22.35
C PRO A 126 -1.34 -24.98 -23.02
#